data_AF-A0A6N3HGZ2-F1
#
_entry.id   AF-A0A6N3HGZ2-F1
#
_cell.length_a   1.000
_cell.length_b   1.000
_cell.length_c   1.000
_cell.angle_alpha   90.00
_cell.angle_beta   90.00
_cell.angle_gamma   90.00
#
_symmetry.space_group_name_H-M   'P 1'
#
loop_
_entity.id
_entity.type
_entity.pdbx_description
1 polymer ?
#
loop_
_entity_poly.entity_id
_entity_poly.type
_entity_poly.pdbx_seq_one_letter_code
_entity_poly.pdbx_strand_id
1 'polypeptide(L)'
;MKDKSNTFVFISYAWGGSVEKKEWIRDRIVSSLSWEYSLFWDRDSIAFGDSIDGSIQSALANRPLKVFCLCDEDYTASAKIVGSGLYRELQMLSTLCAEPDVKIIPVILERSCIADLPAPLTGRAWLDLSEIHGRGLFLGNAMRYLAGDVTQSELLAWINETLRQDDLYKSARHYFHRTPLRFTGNAFTHQVSINDSQPLRAPQWMWESTEWGYMLDDEHETYCPKKGRWHWDHFSPGRSMQALGIAMMAQFFPDNAREGVRWAIEEAGKILALDFISMIRQDEPFILDVDEIIHYLIRKDTGRHALEHLLKEQA
;
A
#
# COMPACT_ATOMS: atom_id res chain seq x y z
N MET A 1 6.47 -3.27 27.71
CA MET A 1 6.31 -4.24 26.60
C MET A 1 4.86 -4.66 26.58
N LYS A 2 4.19 -4.61 25.43
CA LYS A 2 2.83 -5.14 25.30
C LYS A 2 2.94 -6.66 25.32
N ASP A 3 2.16 -7.35 26.14
CA ASP A 3 2.14 -8.80 26.12
C ASP A 3 1.65 -9.29 24.75
N LYS A 4 2.28 -10.35 24.24
CA LYS A 4 1.89 -10.97 22.97
C LYS A 4 0.47 -11.51 23.05
N SER A 5 -0.20 -11.58 21.91
CA SER A 5 -1.46 -12.32 21.77
C SER A 5 -1.28 -13.76 22.24
N ASN A 6 -2.33 -14.31 22.84
CA ASN A 6 -2.37 -15.71 23.26
C ASN A 6 -2.43 -16.70 22.08
N THR A 7 -2.71 -16.21 20.86
CA THR A 7 -2.76 -17.03 19.65
C THR A 7 -1.36 -17.39 19.19
N PHE A 8 -1.12 -18.69 19.02
CA PHE A 8 0.10 -19.22 18.42
C PHE A 8 -0.10 -19.40 16.91
N VAL A 9 0.87 -18.94 16.12
CA VAL A 9 0.84 -19.06 14.65
C VAL A 9 1.93 -20.03 14.19
N PHE A 10 1.53 -21.05 13.45
CA PHE A 10 2.42 -21.95 12.76
C PHE A 10 2.38 -21.63 11.26
N ILE A 11 3.52 -21.36 10.63
CA ILE A 11 3.61 -21.09 9.19
C ILE A 11 4.22 -22.32 8.51
N SER A 12 3.39 -23.03 7.75
CA SER A 12 3.74 -24.19 6.96
C SER A 12 4.06 -23.75 5.53
N TYR A 13 5.21 -24.15 4.99
CA TYR A 13 5.62 -23.85 3.62
C TYR A 13 6.53 -24.97 3.07
N ALA A 14 6.74 -25.03 1.74
CA ALA A 14 7.65 -26.01 1.15
C ALA A 14 9.10 -25.78 1.54
N TRP A 15 9.67 -26.72 2.28
CA TRP A 15 11.06 -26.70 2.70
C TRP A 15 11.98 -27.20 1.57
N GLY A 16 12.95 -26.38 1.17
CA GLY A 16 13.90 -26.71 0.10
C GLY A 16 13.90 -25.75 -1.09
N GLY A 17 13.13 -24.67 -1.03
CA GLY A 17 13.27 -23.55 -1.98
C GLY A 17 14.61 -22.82 -1.84
N SER A 18 14.90 -21.91 -2.77
CA SER A 18 16.09 -21.05 -2.70
C SER A 18 16.12 -20.23 -1.39
N VAL A 19 17.32 -19.81 -0.97
CA VAL A 19 17.51 -18.90 0.18
C VAL A 19 16.60 -17.66 0.05
N GLU A 20 16.39 -17.19 -1.17
CA GLU A 20 15.51 -16.06 -1.50
C GLU A 20 14.07 -16.27 -1.03
N LYS A 21 13.50 -17.47 -1.19
CA LYS A 21 12.13 -17.78 -0.75
C LYS A 21 11.99 -17.68 0.77
N LYS A 22 13.00 -18.18 1.49
CA LYS A 22 13.04 -18.14 2.95
C LYS A 22 13.15 -16.71 3.48
N GLU A 23 14.05 -15.92 2.92
CA GLU A 23 14.17 -14.48 3.25
C GLU A 23 12.90 -13.72 2.89
N TRP A 24 12.28 -14.04 1.76
CA TRP A 24 11.01 -13.45 1.36
C TRP A 24 9.90 -13.74 2.39
N ILE A 25 9.76 -14.98 2.88
CA ILE A 25 8.79 -15.33 3.93
C ILE A 25 9.11 -14.54 5.21
N ARG A 26 10.40 -14.46 5.58
CA ARG A 26 10.84 -13.72 6.77
C ARG A 26 10.43 -12.25 6.71
N ASP A 27 10.76 -11.59 5.61
CA ASP A 27 10.54 -10.15 5.44
C ASP A 27 9.07 -9.80 5.21
N ARG A 28 8.36 -10.61 4.42
CA ARG A 28 7.00 -10.29 3.97
C ARG A 28 5.90 -10.82 4.86
N ILE A 29 6.18 -11.81 5.71
CA ILE A 29 5.16 -12.49 6.54
C ILE A 29 5.58 -12.52 8.01
N VAL A 30 6.75 -13.09 8.32
CA VAL A 30 7.15 -13.34 9.72
C VAL A 30 7.33 -12.04 10.49
N SER A 31 8.06 -11.08 9.94
CA SER A 31 8.33 -9.77 10.57
C SER A 31 7.04 -9.03 10.94
N SER A 32 5.99 -9.16 10.13
CA SER A 32 4.68 -8.56 10.40
C SER A 32 3.84 -9.27 11.45
N LEU A 33 4.20 -10.50 11.83
CA LEU A 33 3.49 -11.30 12.83
C LEU A 33 4.24 -11.35 14.16
N SER A 34 5.57 -11.33 14.13
CA SER A 34 6.43 -11.63 15.28
C SER A 34 6.35 -10.61 16.41
N TRP A 35 5.91 -9.40 16.10
CA TRP A 35 5.71 -8.32 17.06
C TRP A 35 4.47 -8.55 17.95
N GLU A 36 3.47 -9.28 17.46
CA GLU A 36 2.18 -9.47 18.13
C GLU A 36 1.92 -10.93 18.54
N TYR A 37 2.37 -11.90 17.74
CA TYR A 37 2.07 -13.32 17.92
C TYR A 37 3.34 -14.12 18.28
N SER A 38 3.13 -15.25 18.94
CA SER A 38 4.14 -16.29 19.08
C SER A 38 4.11 -17.17 17.83
N LEU A 39 5.28 -17.43 17.25
CA LEU A 39 5.38 -18.03 15.91
C LEU A 39 6.27 -19.27 15.92
N PHE A 40 5.92 -20.24 15.08
CA PHE A 40 6.84 -21.23 14.55
C PHE A 40 6.74 -21.22 13.03
N TRP A 41 7.86 -21.13 12.32
CA TRP A 41 7.83 -21.10 10.86
C TRP A 41 9.00 -21.84 10.21
N ASP A 42 10.15 -22.00 10.87
CA ASP A 42 11.37 -22.42 10.18
C ASP A 42 12.28 -23.36 10.99
N ARG A 43 13.01 -24.21 10.25
CA ARG A 43 14.00 -25.14 10.76
C ARG A 43 15.22 -24.47 11.37
N ASP A 44 15.59 -23.26 10.93
CA ASP A 44 16.77 -22.56 11.50
C ASP A 44 16.55 -22.16 12.95
N SER A 45 15.31 -22.19 13.43
CA SER A 45 14.99 -21.97 14.85
C SER A 45 15.17 -23.22 15.72
N ILE A 46 15.46 -24.38 15.11
CA ILE A 46 15.67 -25.67 15.79
C ILE A 46 17.16 -25.81 16.12
N ALA A 47 17.47 -26.06 17.39
CA ALA A 47 18.87 -26.17 17.83
C ALA A 47 19.53 -27.43 17.27
N PHE A 48 20.84 -27.38 17.07
CA PHE A 48 21.60 -28.56 16.65
C PHE A 48 21.44 -29.70 17.68
N GLY A 49 21.03 -30.87 17.20
CA GLY A 49 20.78 -32.04 18.04
C GLY A 49 19.30 -32.26 18.41
N ASP A 50 18.44 -31.26 18.19
CA ASP A 50 17.00 -31.41 18.41
C ASP A 50 16.33 -32.16 17.25
N SER A 51 15.30 -32.93 17.58
CA SER A 51 14.47 -33.60 16.58
C SER A 51 13.55 -32.59 15.90
N ILE A 52 13.67 -32.49 14.57
CA ILE A 52 12.78 -31.63 13.76
C ILE A 52 11.32 -31.97 14.03
N ASP A 53 10.98 -33.25 14.00
CA ASP A 53 9.62 -33.72 14.24
C ASP A 53 9.14 -33.38 15.67
N GLY A 54 10.05 -33.44 16.65
CA GLY A 54 9.76 -33.08 18.05
C GLY A 54 9.51 -31.58 18.25
N SER A 55 10.26 -30.73 17.54
CA SER A 55 10.05 -29.27 17.57
C SER A 55 8.73 -28.89 16.90
N ILE A 56 8.39 -29.49 15.75
CA ILE A 56 7.09 -29.30 15.08
C ILE A 56 5.96 -29.73 16.01
N GLN A 57 6.03 -30.92 16.61
CA GLN A 57 5.00 -31.41 17.53
C GLN A 57 4.81 -30.48 18.72
N SER A 58 5.91 -29.96 19.28
CA SER A 58 5.86 -29.01 20.39
C SER A 58 5.21 -27.69 19.99
N ALA A 59 5.51 -27.16 18.79
CA ALA A 59 4.86 -25.98 18.25
C ALA A 59 3.36 -26.22 18.01
N LEU A 60 3.01 -27.36 17.44
CA LEU A 60 1.64 -27.78 17.17
C LEU A 60 0.84 -28.14 18.42
N ALA A 61 1.44 -28.19 19.62
CA ALA A 61 0.74 -28.43 20.88
C ALA A 61 0.17 -27.14 21.52
N ASN A 62 0.59 -25.96 21.07
CA ASN A 62 0.11 -24.67 21.60
C ASN A 62 -1.37 -24.44 21.29
N ARG A 63 -2.13 -23.76 22.16
CA ARG A 63 -3.54 -23.40 21.92
C ARG A 63 -3.82 -21.98 22.44
N PRO A 64 -4.63 -21.16 21.74
CA PRO A 64 -5.21 -21.38 20.40
C PRO A 64 -4.14 -21.42 19.29
N LEU A 65 -4.33 -22.27 18.28
CA LEU A 65 -3.39 -22.49 17.18
C LEU A 65 -4.00 -22.08 15.83
N LYS A 66 -3.28 -21.25 15.08
CA LYS A 66 -3.54 -21.00 13.66
C LYS A 66 -2.38 -21.51 12.83
N VAL A 67 -2.67 -22.36 11.84
CA VAL A 67 -1.69 -22.91 10.91
C VAL A 67 -1.94 -22.27 9.54
N PHE A 68 -0.98 -21.48 9.07
CA PHE A 68 -1.00 -20.88 7.74
C PHE A 68 -0.20 -21.74 6.79
N CYS A 69 -0.87 -22.40 5.86
CA CYS A 69 -0.22 -23.21 4.82
C CYS A 69 -0.04 -22.36 3.56
N LEU A 70 1.19 -21.90 3.31
CA LEU A 70 1.54 -21.05 2.17
C LEU A 70 1.59 -21.91 0.90
N CYS A 71 0.51 -21.91 0.13
CA CYS A 71 0.29 -22.80 -1.00
C CYS A 71 0.72 -22.12 -2.32
N ASP A 72 1.81 -22.62 -2.88
CA ASP A 72 2.31 -22.36 -4.22
C ASP A 72 2.61 -23.69 -4.94
N GLU A 73 3.18 -23.64 -6.14
CA GLU A 73 3.55 -24.84 -6.89
C GLU A 73 4.54 -25.73 -6.12
N ASP A 74 5.57 -25.14 -5.51
CA ASP A 74 6.54 -25.90 -4.70
C ASP A 74 5.89 -26.60 -3.52
N TYR A 75 4.92 -25.95 -2.85
CA TYR A 75 4.16 -26.52 -1.73
C TYR A 75 3.45 -27.80 -2.16
N THR A 76 2.68 -27.73 -3.24
CA THR A 76 1.94 -28.90 -3.74
C THR A 76 2.86 -29.99 -4.28
N ALA A 77 3.96 -29.62 -4.96
CA ALA A 77 4.97 -30.56 -5.43
C ALA A 77 5.65 -31.29 -4.26
N SER A 78 6.12 -30.54 -3.25
CA SER A 78 6.80 -31.10 -2.09
C SER A 78 5.85 -31.94 -1.21
N ALA A 79 4.57 -31.60 -1.16
CA ALA A 79 3.56 -32.38 -0.44
C ALA A 79 3.30 -33.76 -1.06
N LYS A 80 3.53 -33.94 -2.37
CA LYS A 80 3.36 -35.23 -3.07
C LYS A 80 4.56 -36.16 -2.87
N ILE A 81 5.72 -35.64 -2.45
CA ILE A 81 6.93 -36.43 -2.25
C ILE A 81 6.87 -37.14 -0.89
N VAL A 82 6.58 -38.44 -0.91
CA VAL A 82 6.51 -39.27 0.30
C VAL A 82 7.83 -39.18 1.07
N GLY A 83 7.72 -38.88 2.35
CA GLY A 83 8.88 -38.78 3.25
C GLY A 83 9.58 -37.42 3.24
N SER A 84 9.16 -36.46 2.40
CA SER A 84 9.59 -35.06 2.50
C SER A 84 9.22 -34.45 3.86
N GLY A 85 9.91 -33.38 4.25
CA GLY A 85 9.61 -32.69 5.50
C GLY A 85 8.17 -32.17 5.55
N LEU A 86 7.72 -31.55 4.46
CA LEU A 86 6.34 -31.07 4.33
C LEU A 86 5.32 -32.22 4.34
N TYR A 87 5.61 -33.36 3.68
CA TYR A 87 4.72 -34.52 3.71
C TYR A 87 4.49 -34.99 5.16
N ARG A 88 5.55 -35.10 5.96
CA ARG A 88 5.44 -35.51 7.38
C ARG A 88 4.68 -34.48 8.22
N GLU A 89 4.95 -33.19 8.02
CA GLU A 89 4.23 -32.10 8.68
C GLU A 89 2.72 -32.17 8.37
N LEU A 90 2.34 -32.38 7.12
CA LEU A 90 0.94 -32.54 6.71
C LEU A 90 0.27 -33.76 7.36
N GLN A 91 1.00 -34.86 7.57
CA GLN A 91 0.48 -36.00 8.34
C GLN A 91 0.20 -35.62 9.80
N MET A 92 1.08 -34.83 10.44
CA MET A 92 0.86 -34.32 11.79
C MET A 92 -0.33 -33.35 11.83
N LEU A 93 -0.44 -32.43 10.86
CA LEU A 93 -1.57 -31.51 10.77
C LEU A 93 -2.91 -32.24 10.57
N SER A 94 -2.89 -33.38 9.87
CA SER A 94 -4.09 -34.19 9.63
C SER A 94 -4.69 -34.74 10.94
N THR A 95 -3.87 -35.01 11.97
CA THR A 95 -4.37 -35.50 13.26
C THR A 95 -5.07 -34.42 14.09
N LEU A 96 -4.79 -33.14 13.81
CA LEU A 96 -5.31 -31.98 14.54
C LEU A 96 -6.58 -31.39 13.92
N CYS A 97 -7.04 -31.94 12.79
CA CYS A 97 -8.05 -31.31 11.93
C CYS A 97 -9.41 -31.05 12.58
N ALA A 98 -9.75 -31.82 13.60
CA ALA A 98 -11.03 -31.76 14.31
C ALA A 98 -10.96 -31.03 15.65
N GLU A 99 -9.79 -30.51 16.03
CA GLU A 99 -9.64 -29.81 17.30
C GLU A 99 -10.26 -28.41 17.26
N PRO A 100 -11.07 -28.01 18.27
CA PRO A 100 -11.85 -26.77 18.23
C PRO A 100 -10.97 -25.51 18.19
N ASP A 101 -9.84 -25.55 18.89
CA ASP A 101 -8.89 -24.44 19.03
C ASP A 101 -7.75 -24.46 17.99
N VAL A 102 -7.88 -25.31 16.96
CA VAL A 102 -6.93 -25.41 15.85
C VAL A 102 -7.60 -24.96 14.55
N LYS A 103 -7.02 -23.95 13.90
CA LYS A 103 -7.46 -23.47 12.58
C LYS A 103 -6.35 -23.70 11.57
N ILE A 104 -6.55 -24.66 10.66
CA ILE A 104 -5.66 -24.90 9.53
C ILE A 104 -6.22 -24.15 8.32
N ILE A 105 -5.45 -23.18 7.80
CA ILE A 105 -5.90 -22.22 6.80
C ILE A 105 -4.95 -22.30 5.60
N PRO A 106 -5.41 -22.76 4.43
CA PRO A 106 -4.67 -22.63 3.18
C PRO A 106 -4.62 -21.15 2.76
N VAL A 107 -3.42 -20.67 2.44
CA VAL A 107 -3.15 -19.33 1.91
C VAL A 107 -2.61 -19.52 0.49
N ILE A 108 -3.41 -19.16 -0.52
CA ILE A 108 -3.07 -19.35 -1.92
C ILE A 108 -2.19 -18.19 -2.40
N LEU A 109 -0.95 -18.50 -2.75
CA LEU A 109 0.00 -17.54 -3.34
C LEU A 109 0.06 -17.67 -4.87
N GLU A 110 -0.35 -18.81 -5.41
CA GLU A 110 -0.44 -19.09 -6.85
C GLU A 110 -1.70 -19.91 -7.13
N ARG A 111 -2.58 -19.45 -8.02
CA ARG A 111 -3.88 -20.12 -8.26
C ARG A 111 -3.75 -21.51 -8.89
N SER A 112 -2.62 -21.82 -9.54
CA SER A 112 -2.32 -23.14 -10.11
C SER A 112 -2.36 -24.24 -9.06
N CYS A 113 -2.10 -23.93 -7.78
CA CYS A 113 -2.06 -24.91 -6.69
C CYS A 113 -3.45 -25.35 -6.18
N ILE A 114 -4.53 -24.61 -6.50
CA ILE A 114 -5.87 -24.82 -5.92
C ILE A 114 -6.43 -26.21 -6.24
N ALA A 115 -6.22 -26.70 -7.46
CA ALA A 115 -6.75 -27.99 -7.91
C ALA A 115 -6.12 -29.18 -7.18
N ASP A 116 -4.90 -29.00 -6.66
CA ASP A 116 -4.03 -30.05 -6.15
C ASP A 116 -3.68 -29.87 -4.66
N LEU A 117 -4.51 -29.13 -3.91
CA LEU A 117 -4.29 -28.92 -2.48
C LEU A 117 -4.25 -30.26 -1.73
N PRO A 118 -3.14 -30.57 -1.02
CA PRO A 118 -2.99 -31.85 -0.32
C PRO A 118 -3.90 -31.93 0.91
N ALA A 119 -4.19 -33.13 1.39
CA ALA A 119 -4.76 -33.30 2.72
C ALA A 119 -3.79 -32.73 3.79
N PRO A 120 -4.29 -32.02 4.83
CA PRO A 120 -5.69 -31.84 5.17
C PRO A 120 -6.33 -30.54 4.64
N LEU A 121 -5.73 -29.89 3.64
CA LEU A 121 -6.18 -28.62 3.09
C LEU A 121 -7.37 -28.78 2.13
N THR A 122 -7.50 -29.95 1.50
CA THR A 122 -8.60 -30.28 0.59
C THR A 122 -9.96 -30.02 1.23
N GLY A 123 -10.82 -29.25 0.56
CA GLY A 123 -12.17 -28.93 1.03
C GLY A 123 -12.26 -27.85 2.11
N ARG A 124 -11.13 -27.28 2.56
CA ARG A 124 -11.13 -26.15 3.51
C ARG A 124 -11.34 -24.81 2.79
N ALA A 125 -11.96 -23.86 3.50
CA ALA A 125 -11.94 -22.47 3.08
C ALA A 125 -10.51 -21.93 3.10
N TRP A 126 -10.15 -21.17 2.08
CA TRP A 126 -8.81 -20.65 1.85
C TRP A 126 -8.82 -19.13 1.69
N LEU A 127 -7.66 -18.53 1.89
CA LEU A 127 -7.41 -17.11 1.61
C LEU A 127 -6.63 -16.99 0.30
N ASP A 128 -7.18 -16.31 -0.69
CA ASP A 128 -6.46 -16.03 -1.94
C ASP A 128 -5.71 -14.71 -1.87
N LEU A 129 -4.38 -14.80 -1.87
CA LEU A 129 -3.46 -13.67 -1.94
C LEU A 129 -2.66 -13.67 -3.24
N SER A 130 -3.02 -14.53 -4.22
CA SER A 130 -2.25 -14.70 -5.46
C SER A 130 -2.09 -13.40 -6.24
N GLU A 131 -3.12 -12.56 -6.27
CA GLU A 131 -3.06 -11.27 -6.96
C GLU A 131 -2.16 -10.26 -6.23
N ILE A 132 -2.24 -10.19 -4.89
CA ILE A 132 -1.35 -9.34 -4.08
C ILE A 132 0.10 -9.81 -4.25
N HIS A 133 0.33 -11.12 -4.18
CA HIS A 133 1.65 -11.72 -4.39
C HIS A 133 2.19 -11.46 -5.79
N GLY A 134 1.40 -11.72 -6.83
CA GLY A 134 1.79 -11.51 -8.23
C GLY A 134 2.06 -10.05 -8.59
N ARG A 135 1.44 -9.09 -7.89
CA ARG A 135 1.73 -7.65 -8.01
C ARG A 135 2.94 -7.19 -7.17
N GLY A 136 3.55 -8.07 -6.39
CA GLY A 136 4.66 -7.73 -5.49
C GLY A 136 4.25 -6.87 -4.29
N LEU A 137 2.96 -6.84 -3.95
CA LEU A 137 2.43 -6.06 -2.85
C LEU A 137 2.71 -6.74 -1.51
N PHE A 138 2.78 -5.94 -0.44
CA PHE A 138 3.16 -6.44 0.90
C PHE A 138 2.05 -7.30 1.53
N LEU A 139 2.35 -8.58 1.77
CA LEU A 139 1.39 -9.55 2.33
C LEU A 139 1.20 -9.44 3.85
N GLY A 140 2.15 -8.84 4.57
CA GLY A 140 2.17 -8.90 6.03
C GLY A 140 0.92 -8.37 6.72
N ASN A 141 0.27 -7.37 6.13
CA ASN A 141 -1.02 -6.87 6.63
C ASN A 141 -2.13 -7.91 6.51
N ALA A 142 -2.25 -8.60 5.38
CA ALA A 142 -3.21 -9.69 5.19
C ALA A 142 -2.97 -10.81 6.20
N MET A 143 -1.70 -11.20 6.38
CA MET A 143 -1.31 -12.27 7.30
C MET A 143 -1.63 -11.91 8.74
N ARG A 144 -1.40 -10.66 9.15
CA ARG A 144 -1.77 -10.15 10.47
C ARG A 144 -3.29 -10.16 10.67
N TYR A 145 -4.07 -9.68 9.70
CA TYR A 145 -5.53 -9.71 9.80
C TYR A 145 -6.05 -11.15 9.90
N LEU A 146 -5.47 -12.08 9.14
CA LEU A 146 -5.79 -13.50 9.23
C LEU A 146 -5.46 -14.12 10.60
N ALA A 147 -4.37 -13.67 11.22
CA ALA A 147 -3.98 -14.07 12.58
C ALA A 147 -4.92 -13.51 13.65
N GLY A 148 -5.55 -12.36 13.40
CA GLY A 148 -6.60 -11.79 14.24
C GLY A 148 -7.97 -12.44 14.05
N ASP A 149 -8.98 -11.90 14.73
CA ASP A 149 -10.37 -12.39 14.68
C ASP A 149 -11.20 -11.70 13.59
N VAL A 150 -10.56 -11.36 12.47
CA VAL A 150 -11.20 -10.69 11.33
C VAL A 150 -12.04 -11.70 10.55
N THR A 151 -13.23 -11.27 10.13
CA THR A 151 -14.11 -12.09 9.29
C THR A 151 -13.57 -12.21 7.86
N GLN A 152 -14.01 -13.25 7.14
CA GLN A 152 -13.65 -13.39 5.72
C GLN A 152 -14.07 -12.17 4.90
N SER A 153 -15.26 -11.61 5.16
CA SER A 153 -15.78 -10.44 4.44
C SER A 153 -14.93 -9.20 4.65
N GLU A 154 -14.49 -8.94 5.88
CA GLU A 154 -13.61 -7.80 6.20
C GLU A 154 -12.24 -7.94 5.54
N LEU A 155 -11.66 -9.15 5.57
CA LEU A 155 -10.37 -9.41 4.92
C LEU A 155 -10.46 -9.29 3.39
N LEU A 156 -11.54 -9.80 2.78
CA LEU A 156 -11.78 -9.63 1.35
C LEU A 156 -12.01 -8.17 0.96
N ALA A 157 -12.74 -7.40 1.77
CA ALA A 157 -12.90 -5.96 1.55
C ALA A 157 -11.54 -5.23 1.60
N TRP A 158 -10.68 -5.59 2.55
CA TRP A 158 -9.32 -5.05 2.63
C TRP A 158 -8.44 -5.43 1.43
N ILE A 159 -8.52 -6.70 0.96
CA ILE A 159 -7.80 -7.15 -0.24
C ILE A 159 -8.24 -6.32 -1.45
N ASN A 160 -9.54 -6.23 -1.68
CA ASN A 160 -10.10 -5.48 -2.80
C ASN A 160 -9.70 -4.00 -2.76
N GLU A 161 -9.74 -3.37 -1.59
CA GLU A 161 -9.31 -1.98 -1.44
C GLU A 161 -7.81 -1.81 -1.72
N THR A 162 -6.97 -2.75 -1.25
CA THR A 162 -5.52 -2.73 -1.50
C THR A 162 -5.21 -2.84 -3.00
N LEU A 163 -5.88 -3.74 -3.71
CA LEU A 163 -5.74 -3.90 -5.16
C LEU A 163 -6.22 -2.68 -5.92
N ARG A 164 -7.36 -2.11 -5.51
CA ARG A 164 -7.93 -0.89 -6.10
C ARG A 164 -7.00 0.32 -5.92
N GLN A 165 -6.35 0.45 -4.77
CA GLN A 165 -5.36 1.49 -4.52
C GLN A 165 -4.10 1.33 -5.39
N ASP A 166 -3.62 0.10 -5.58
CA ASP A 166 -2.50 -0.20 -6.48
C ASP A 166 -2.86 0.10 -7.94
N ASP A 167 -4.06 -0.25 -8.39
CA ASP A 167 -4.57 0.09 -9.72
C ASP A 167 -4.66 1.60 -9.93
N LEU A 168 -5.15 2.32 -8.92
CA LEU A 168 -5.21 3.78 -8.94
C LEU A 168 -3.81 4.40 -9.01
N TYR A 169 -2.87 3.91 -8.20
CA TYR A 169 -1.47 4.36 -8.23
C TYR A 169 -0.83 4.16 -9.60
N LYS A 170 -0.98 2.97 -10.19
CA LYS A 170 -0.45 2.65 -11.53
C LYS A 170 -1.08 3.54 -12.60
N SER A 171 -2.40 3.74 -12.53
CA SER A 171 -3.13 4.59 -13.47
C SER A 171 -2.71 6.05 -13.36
N ALA A 172 -2.58 6.57 -12.15
CA ALA A 172 -2.08 7.92 -11.88
C ALA A 172 -0.66 8.07 -12.43
N ARG A 173 0.25 7.18 -12.06
CA ARG A 173 1.63 7.21 -12.54
C ARG A 173 1.68 7.19 -14.07
N HIS A 174 0.90 6.32 -14.71
CA HIS A 174 0.82 6.30 -16.16
C HIS A 174 0.34 7.62 -16.75
N TYR A 175 -0.70 8.25 -16.16
CA TYR A 175 -1.23 9.53 -16.65
C TYR A 175 -0.26 10.69 -16.44
N PHE A 176 0.18 10.94 -15.21
CA PHE A 176 1.00 12.12 -14.89
C PHE A 176 2.40 12.06 -15.53
N HIS A 177 2.95 10.87 -15.81
CA HIS A 177 4.21 10.73 -16.52
C HIS A 177 4.09 10.91 -18.05
N ARG A 178 2.88 11.04 -18.63
CA ARG A 178 2.74 11.39 -20.06
C ARG A 178 3.26 12.81 -20.35
N THR A 179 3.07 13.71 -19.39
CA THR A 179 3.59 15.08 -19.42
C THR A 179 4.27 15.32 -18.08
N PRO A 180 5.52 14.86 -17.89
CA PRO A 180 6.18 14.96 -16.60
C PRO A 180 6.42 16.43 -16.28
N LEU A 181 5.76 16.91 -15.22
CA LEU A 181 5.96 18.24 -14.69
C LEU A 181 6.76 18.16 -13.40
N ARG A 182 7.68 19.10 -13.24
CA ARG A 182 8.37 19.38 -11.99
C ARG A 182 8.07 20.82 -11.60
N PHE A 183 7.68 21.04 -10.35
CA PHE A 183 7.49 22.38 -9.80
C PHE A 183 8.69 22.74 -8.92
N THR A 184 9.24 23.93 -9.12
CA THR A 184 10.34 24.45 -8.32
C THR A 184 10.01 25.82 -7.76
N GLY A 185 10.18 25.98 -6.44
CA GLY A 185 9.97 27.23 -5.72
C GLY A 185 11.29 27.90 -5.37
N ASN A 186 11.46 29.16 -5.77
CA ASN A 186 12.64 29.95 -5.43
C ASN A 186 12.40 30.78 -4.16
N ALA A 187 13.15 30.50 -3.09
CA ALA A 187 13.03 31.15 -1.79
C ALA A 187 13.18 32.69 -1.81
N PHE A 188 13.98 33.24 -2.72
CA PHE A 188 14.28 34.68 -2.73
C PHE A 188 13.27 35.49 -3.52
N THR A 189 12.78 34.93 -4.63
CA THR A 189 11.87 35.64 -5.55
C THR A 189 10.41 35.25 -5.36
N HIS A 190 10.15 34.19 -4.58
CA HIS A 190 8.85 33.53 -4.47
C HIS A 190 8.27 33.03 -5.79
N GLN A 191 9.09 32.98 -6.84
CA GLN A 191 8.65 32.48 -8.13
C GLN A 191 8.56 30.96 -8.08
N VAL A 192 7.41 30.43 -8.47
CA VAL A 192 7.22 29.00 -8.71
C VAL A 192 7.29 28.78 -10.21
N SER A 193 8.10 27.82 -10.64
CA SER A 193 8.31 27.51 -12.05
C SER A 193 7.99 26.04 -12.34
N ILE A 194 7.56 25.80 -13.57
CA ILE A 194 7.35 24.48 -14.18
C ILE A 194 8.61 24.17 -14.98
N ASN A 195 9.21 23.00 -14.74
CA ASN A 195 10.41 22.51 -15.41
C ASN A 195 11.52 23.57 -15.48
N ASP A 196 11.75 24.25 -14.35
CA ASP A 196 12.82 25.23 -14.08
C ASP A 196 12.86 26.48 -14.98
N SER A 197 11.86 26.69 -15.83
CA SER A 197 11.93 27.71 -16.89
C SER A 197 10.64 28.51 -17.07
N GLN A 198 9.47 27.88 -16.91
CA GLN A 198 8.19 28.54 -17.15
C GLN A 198 7.57 28.96 -15.82
N PRO A 199 7.27 30.25 -15.57
CA PRO A 199 6.54 30.66 -14.38
C PRO A 199 5.17 29.97 -14.31
N LEU A 200 4.84 29.40 -13.14
CA LEU A 200 3.54 28.80 -12.87
C LEU A 200 2.47 29.89 -12.88
N ARG A 201 1.45 29.75 -13.73
CA ARG A 201 0.32 30.67 -13.81
C ARG A 201 -0.99 29.95 -13.49
N ALA A 202 -1.93 30.70 -12.92
CA ALA A 202 -3.29 30.20 -12.72
C ALA A 202 -3.99 30.00 -14.08
N PRO A 203 -4.72 28.88 -14.28
CA PRO A 203 -5.54 28.65 -15.46
C PRO A 203 -6.70 29.66 -15.54
N GLN A 204 -7.22 29.87 -16.75
CA GLN A 204 -8.26 30.87 -17.01
C GLN A 204 -9.50 30.71 -16.13
N TRP A 205 -9.94 29.48 -15.90
CA TRP A 205 -11.14 29.21 -15.08
C TRP A 205 -10.97 29.61 -13.61
N MET A 206 -9.74 29.66 -13.07
CA MET A 206 -9.53 30.13 -11.70
C MET A 206 -9.72 31.65 -11.61
N TRP A 207 -9.39 32.41 -12.66
CA TRP A 207 -9.65 33.85 -12.74
C TRP A 207 -11.16 34.16 -12.78
N GLU A 208 -11.91 33.29 -13.45
CA GLU A 208 -13.36 33.40 -13.58
C GLU A 208 -14.11 32.87 -12.35
N SER A 209 -13.43 32.10 -11.49
CA SER A 209 -14.02 31.55 -10.28
C SER A 209 -14.28 32.64 -9.26
N THR A 210 -15.50 32.68 -8.71
CA THR A 210 -15.85 33.54 -7.59
C THR A 210 -15.12 33.16 -6.30
N GLU A 211 -14.64 31.91 -6.21
CA GLU A 211 -13.90 31.42 -5.05
C GLU A 211 -12.40 31.74 -5.12
N TRP A 212 -11.80 31.78 -6.31
CA TRP A 212 -10.35 31.93 -6.46
C TRP A 212 -9.92 33.23 -7.13
N GLY A 213 -10.72 33.80 -8.03
CA GLY A 213 -10.33 34.95 -8.85
C GLY A 213 -9.87 36.14 -8.03
N TYR A 214 -10.56 36.43 -6.92
CA TYR A 214 -10.21 37.53 -6.02
C TYR A 214 -8.82 37.38 -5.39
N MET A 215 -8.33 36.15 -5.19
CA MET A 215 -7.00 35.86 -4.63
C MET A 215 -5.88 36.05 -5.66
N LEU A 216 -6.20 36.06 -6.96
CA LEU A 216 -5.18 36.03 -8.01
C LEU A 216 -4.77 37.44 -8.48
N ASP A 217 -5.60 38.43 -8.21
CA ASP A 217 -5.37 39.83 -8.58
C ASP A 217 -4.46 40.60 -7.61
N ASP A 218 -4.17 40.05 -6.43
CA ASP A 218 -3.31 40.70 -5.44
C ASP A 218 -1.86 40.82 -5.93
N GLU A 219 -1.25 41.97 -5.64
CA GLU A 219 0.16 42.23 -5.90
C GLU A 219 0.88 42.69 -4.64
N HIS A 220 1.75 41.81 -4.14
CA HIS A 220 2.66 42.03 -3.04
C HIS A 220 4.07 41.56 -3.43
N GLU A 221 5.05 41.84 -2.56
CA GLU A 221 6.45 41.51 -2.79
C GLU A 221 6.66 40.01 -3.01
N THR A 222 6.02 39.17 -2.19
CA THR A 222 6.16 37.71 -2.18
C THR A 222 4.95 36.97 -2.77
N TYR A 223 3.95 37.70 -3.27
CA TYR A 223 2.73 37.11 -3.83
C TYR A 223 2.22 37.93 -5.01
N CYS A 224 2.26 37.35 -6.20
CA CYS A 224 1.70 37.92 -7.43
C CYS A 224 1.50 36.80 -8.45
N PRO A 225 0.36 36.07 -8.39
CA PRO A 225 0.09 34.92 -9.26
C PRO A 225 0.20 35.22 -10.76
N LYS A 226 -0.14 36.45 -11.20
CA LYS A 226 0.04 36.90 -12.60
C LYS A 226 1.49 36.81 -13.08
N LYS A 227 2.44 37.06 -12.18
CA LYS A 227 3.89 37.04 -12.44
C LYS A 227 4.52 35.70 -12.04
N GLY A 228 3.72 34.72 -11.63
CA GLY A 228 4.17 33.42 -11.15
C GLY A 228 4.84 33.45 -9.78
N ARG A 229 4.60 34.51 -8.99
CA ARG A 229 5.02 34.57 -7.58
C ARG A 229 3.89 34.07 -6.69
N TRP A 230 4.19 33.10 -5.85
CA TRP A 230 3.19 32.43 -5.02
C TRP A 230 3.64 32.35 -3.57
N HIS A 231 2.67 32.21 -2.67
CA HIS A 231 2.93 32.13 -1.24
C HIS A 231 2.98 30.68 -0.78
N TRP A 232 4.03 30.36 -0.03
CA TRP A 232 4.17 29.17 0.81
C TRP A 232 4.85 29.59 2.11
N ASP A 233 4.51 28.92 3.19
CA ASP A 233 5.16 29.10 4.50
C ASP A 233 4.81 27.93 5.41
N HIS A 234 5.63 27.70 6.43
CA HIS A 234 5.44 26.62 7.40
C HIS A 234 4.37 27.02 8.43
N PHE A 235 3.12 27.01 7.99
CA PHE A 235 1.95 27.43 8.76
C PHE A 235 0.67 26.77 8.26
N SER A 236 -0.44 26.92 8.99
CA SER A 236 -1.75 26.40 8.56
C SER A 236 -2.08 26.83 7.12
N PRO A 237 -2.52 25.91 6.24
CA PRO A 237 -2.65 26.17 4.81
C PRO A 237 -3.77 27.17 4.52
N GLY A 238 -3.38 28.43 4.31
CA GLY A 238 -4.27 29.53 3.94
C GLY A 238 -4.78 29.45 2.50
N ARG A 239 -5.71 30.34 2.13
CA ARG A 239 -6.29 30.41 0.78
C ARG A 239 -5.25 30.60 -0.33
N SER A 240 -4.18 31.35 -0.08
CA SER A 240 -3.10 31.57 -1.07
C SER A 240 -2.28 30.31 -1.34
N MET A 241 -2.01 29.50 -0.32
CA MET A 241 -1.35 28.19 -0.47
C MET A 241 -2.25 27.19 -1.19
N GLN A 242 -3.55 27.21 -0.90
CA GLN A 242 -4.55 26.43 -1.65
C GLN A 242 -4.57 26.83 -3.12
N ALA A 243 -4.63 28.14 -3.43
CA ALA A 243 -4.58 28.62 -4.81
C ALA A 243 -3.31 28.17 -5.55
N LEU A 244 -2.15 28.16 -4.87
CA LEU A 244 -0.91 27.60 -5.43
C LEU A 244 -1.06 26.10 -5.75
N GLY A 245 -1.51 25.29 -4.79
CA GLY A 245 -1.69 23.85 -4.99
C GLY A 245 -2.67 23.54 -6.13
N ILE A 246 -3.75 24.32 -6.26
CA ILE A 246 -4.74 24.18 -7.34
C ILE A 246 -4.12 24.56 -8.68
N ALA A 247 -3.37 25.66 -8.75
CA ALA A 247 -2.68 26.06 -9.97
C ALA A 247 -1.63 25.02 -10.42
N MET A 248 -0.92 24.39 -9.47
CA MET A 248 -0.02 23.27 -9.76
C MET A 248 -0.78 22.09 -10.37
N MET A 249 -1.86 21.64 -9.72
CA MET A 249 -2.65 20.52 -10.21
C MET A 249 -3.30 20.80 -11.58
N ALA A 250 -3.74 22.03 -11.82
CA ALA A 250 -4.36 22.42 -13.08
C ALA A 250 -3.42 22.26 -14.28
N GLN A 251 -2.09 22.32 -14.11
CA GLN A 251 -1.14 22.18 -15.23
C GLN A 251 -1.20 20.80 -15.90
N PHE A 252 -1.70 19.78 -15.20
CA PHE A 252 -1.85 18.43 -15.75
C PHE A 252 -3.14 18.23 -16.56
N PHE A 253 -4.01 19.24 -16.63
CA PHE A 253 -5.33 19.12 -17.24
C PHE A 253 -5.59 20.29 -18.20
N PRO A 254 -6.45 20.10 -19.22
CA PRO A 254 -6.81 21.19 -20.14
C PRO A 254 -7.49 22.37 -19.43
N ASP A 255 -7.22 23.59 -19.88
CA ASP A 255 -7.82 24.82 -19.34
C ASP A 255 -9.37 24.85 -19.44
N ASN A 256 -9.95 24.09 -20.37
CA ASN A 256 -11.39 23.97 -20.56
C ASN A 256 -12.01 22.79 -19.76
N ALA A 257 -11.35 22.37 -18.67
CA ALA A 257 -11.85 21.34 -17.76
C ALA A 257 -13.32 21.59 -17.36
N ARG A 258 -14.14 20.54 -17.41
CA ARG A 258 -15.54 20.55 -16.96
C ARG A 258 -15.61 20.76 -15.44
N GLU A 259 -16.76 21.19 -14.94
CA GLU A 259 -16.98 21.49 -13.52
C GLU A 259 -16.57 20.34 -12.57
N GLY A 260 -16.92 19.08 -12.89
CA GLY A 260 -16.51 17.92 -12.09
C GLY A 260 -14.99 17.74 -12.03
N VAL A 261 -14.29 17.98 -13.15
CA VAL A 261 -12.82 17.95 -13.21
C VAL A 261 -12.24 19.10 -12.38
N ARG A 262 -12.83 20.30 -12.44
CA ARG A 262 -12.39 21.46 -11.63
C ARG A 262 -12.47 21.16 -10.14
N TRP A 263 -13.60 20.61 -9.66
CA TRP A 263 -13.72 20.20 -8.25
C TRP A 263 -12.60 19.23 -7.84
N ALA A 264 -12.30 18.23 -8.67
CA ALA A 264 -11.26 17.26 -8.35
C ALA A 264 -9.84 17.87 -8.39
N ILE A 265 -9.58 18.82 -9.30
CA ILE A 265 -8.34 19.62 -9.30
C ILE A 265 -8.24 20.44 -8.00
N GLU A 266 -9.35 21.04 -7.57
CA GLU A 266 -9.39 21.85 -6.35
C GLU A 266 -9.10 21.02 -5.10
N GLU A 267 -9.72 19.85 -4.95
CA GLU A 267 -9.48 18.95 -3.82
C GLU A 267 -8.04 18.43 -3.81
N ALA A 268 -7.50 18.05 -4.98
CA ALA A 268 -6.10 17.66 -5.09
C ALA A 268 -5.15 18.82 -4.70
N GLY A 269 -5.45 20.04 -5.14
CA GLY A 269 -4.68 21.24 -4.80
C GLY A 269 -4.72 21.58 -3.31
N LYS A 270 -5.88 21.42 -2.66
CA LYS A 270 -6.01 21.59 -1.20
C LYS A 270 -5.18 20.58 -0.42
N ILE A 271 -5.07 19.34 -0.91
CA ILE A 271 -4.22 18.31 -0.31
C ILE A 271 -2.74 18.69 -0.44
N LEU A 272 -2.30 19.13 -1.61
CA LEU A 272 -0.93 19.63 -1.78
C LEU A 272 -0.66 20.82 -0.85
N ALA A 273 -1.63 21.71 -0.68
CA ALA A 273 -1.50 22.84 0.22
C ALA A 273 -1.24 22.41 1.67
N LEU A 274 -1.95 21.39 2.14
CA LEU A 274 -1.89 20.89 3.52
C LEU A 274 -0.70 19.95 3.80
N ASP A 275 -0.40 19.03 2.88
CA ASP A 275 0.56 17.95 3.15
C ASP A 275 1.96 18.25 2.58
N PHE A 276 2.09 19.26 1.71
CA PHE A 276 3.37 19.66 1.11
C PHE A 276 3.68 21.16 1.30
N ILE A 277 2.85 22.06 0.75
CA ILE A 277 3.16 23.51 0.68
C ILE A 277 3.31 24.11 2.08
N SER A 278 2.39 23.80 3.00
CA SER A 278 2.44 24.26 4.39
C SER A 278 3.56 23.64 5.23
N MET A 279 4.32 22.69 4.66
CA MET A 279 5.46 22.07 5.35
C MET A 279 6.79 22.75 5.02
N ILE A 280 6.79 23.72 4.10
CA ILE A 280 7.99 24.40 3.61
C ILE A 280 8.03 25.80 4.19
N ARG A 281 9.15 26.18 4.80
CA ARG A 281 9.29 27.56 5.30
C ARG A 281 9.37 28.54 4.14
N GLN A 282 8.86 29.76 4.36
CA GLN A 282 8.87 30.80 3.34
C GLN A 282 10.28 31.08 2.77
N ASP A 283 11.33 30.95 3.59
CA ASP A 283 12.73 31.17 3.22
C ASP A 283 13.43 29.93 2.62
N GLU A 284 12.70 28.83 2.41
CA GLU A 284 13.23 27.59 1.85
C GLU A 284 12.78 27.36 0.41
N PRO A 285 13.69 26.93 -0.49
CA PRO A 285 13.31 26.50 -1.82
C PRO A 285 12.68 25.11 -1.74
N PHE A 286 11.87 24.76 -2.74
CA PHE A 286 11.28 23.42 -2.84
C PHE A 286 11.36 22.88 -4.26
N ILE A 287 11.31 21.55 -4.35
CA ILE A 287 11.11 20.80 -5.58
C ILE A 287 9.96 19.83 -5.29
N LEU A 288 9.00 19.74 -6.22
CA LEU A 288 7.92 18.79 -6.16
C LEU A 288 7.81 18.07 -7.51
N ASP A 289 7.91 16.75 -7.49
CA ASP A 289 7.73 15.92 -8.67
C ASP A 289 6.39 15.18 -8.69
N VAL A 290 6.13 14.52 -9.81
CA VAL A 290 4.90 13.74 -10.04
C VAL A 290 4.75 12.60 -9.04
N ASP A 291 5.83 11.90 -8.69
CA ASP A 291 5.74 10.72 -7.82
C ASP A 291 5.37 11.16 -6.38
N GLU A 292 5.91 12.31 -5.93
CA GLU A 292 5.52 12.95 -4.67
C GLU A 292 4.06 13.42 -4.69
N ILE A 293 3.59 14.06 -5.78
CA ILE A 293 2.18 14.49 -5.93
C ILE A 293 1.25 13.27 -5.78
N ILE A 294 1.52 12.19 -6.51
CA ILE A 294 0.71 10.97 -6.45
C ILE A 294 0.70 10.40 -5.02
N HIS A 295 1.87 10.39 -4.35
CA HIS A 295 1.99 9.92 -2.97
C HIS A 295 1.14 10.72 -2.00
N TYR A 296 1.13 12.06 -2.10
CA TYR A 296 0.28 12.90 -1.25
C TYR A 296 -1.21 12.62 -1.48
N LEU A 297 -1.64 12.51 -2.74
CA LEU A 297 -3.06 12.29 -3.08
C LEU A 297 -3.56 10.92 -2.61
N ILE A 298 -2.78 9.86 -2.79
CA ILE A 298 -3.25 8.49 -2.49
C ILE A 298 -3.35 8.20 -0.99
N ARG A 299 -2.62 8.96 -0.15
CA ARG A 299 -2.64 8.75 1.31
C ARG A 299 -3.94 9.20 1.98
N LYS A 300 -4.76 10.02 1.33
CA LYS A 300 -6.02 10.55 1.88
C LYS A 300 -7.20 10.01 1.09
N ASP A 301 -8.31 9.70 1.77
CA ASP A 301 -9.54 9.25 1.11
C ASP A 301 -10.06 10.28 0.09
N THR A 302 -10.07 11.56 0.46
CA THR A 302 -10.47 12.66 -0.43
C THR A 302 -9.56 12.76 -1.64
N GLY A 303 -8.26 12.57 -1.46
CA GLY A 303 -7.28 12.58 -2.55
C GLY A 303 -7.43 11.40 -3.49
N ARG A 304 -7.70 10.19 -2.96
CA ARG A 304 -8.05 9.02 -3.79
C ARG A 304 -9.29 9.27 -4.64
N HIS A 305 -10.37 9.79 -4.04
CA HIS A 305 -11.59 10.10 -4.78
C HIS A 305 -11.38 11.18 -5.84
N ALA A 306 -10.63 12.24 -5.53
CA ALA A 306 -10.27 13.26 -6.51
C ALA A 306 -9.48 12.64 -7.67
N LEU A 307 -8.46 11.83 -7.36
CA LEU A 307 -7.62 11.16 -8.35
C LEU A 307 -8.42 10.22 -9.26
N GLU A 308 -9.35 9.44 -8.70
CA GLU A 308 -10.26 8.61 -9.49
C GLU A 308 -11.11 9.43 -10.46
N HIS A 309 -11.62 10.58 -10.03
CA HIS A 309 -12.42 11.44 -10.89
C HIS A 309 -11.59 12.08 -12.00
N LEU A 310 -10.38 12.56 -11.66
CA LEU A 310 -9.43 13.13 -12.61
C LEU A 310 -9.02 12.13 -13.70
N LEU A 311 -8.81 10.86 -13.33
CA LEU A 311 -8.36 9.82 -14.26
C LEU A 311 -9.50 9.22 -15.10
N LYS A 312 -10.73 9.19 -14.58
CA LYS A 312 -11.92 8.70 -15.32
C LYS A 312 -12.26 9.54 -16.55
N GLU A 313 -12.10 10.86 -16.47
CA GLU A 313 -12.44 11.78 -17.57
C GLU A 313 -11.37 11.83 -18.67
N GLN A 314 -10.30 11.03 -18.54
CA GLN A 314 -9.15 11.00 -19.46
C GLN A 314 -8.95 9.62 -20.13
N ALA A 315 -9.83 8.66 -19.83
CA ALA A 315 -9.91 7.33 -20.45
C ALA A 315 -10.97 7.32 -21.56
#